data_AF-A0A7V0LSP4-F1
#
_entry.id   AF-A0A7V0LSP4-F1
#
_cell.length_a   1.000
_cell.length_b   1.000
_cell.length_c   1.000
_cell.angle_alpha   90.00
_cell.angle_beta   90.00
_cell.angle_gamma   90.00
#
_symmetry.space_group_name_H-M   'P 1'
#
loop_
_entity.id
_entity.type
_entity.pdbx_description
1 polymer ?
#
loop_
_entity_poly.entity_id
_entity_poly.type
_entity_poly.pdbx_seq_one_letter_code
_entity_poly.pdbx_strand_id
1 'polypeptide(L)' 'MDTDLHDKGVLVTGGAGGIGQAVVRAFASEGAKVAIHYRTSEAAALGLAAEVDGVALGADLRLEEEAD' A
#
# COMPACT_ATOMS: atom_id res chain seq x y z
N MET A 1 -9.01 -5.49 17.73
CA MET A 1 -7.89 -5.24 18.67
C MET A 1 -7.71 -3.73 18.73
N ASP A 2 -7.13 -3.19 19.80
CA ASP A 2 -6.65 -1.82 19.75
C ASP A 2 -5.19 -1.88 19.29
N THR A 3 -4.93 -1.44 18.06
CA THR A 3 -3.61 -1.52 17.43
C THR A 3 -2.85 -0.19 17.49
N ASP A 4 -3.48 0.91 17.93
CA ASP A 4 -2.94 2.28 17.88
C ASP A 4 -2.46 2.72 16.47
N LEU A 5 -3.04 2.12 15.42
CA LEU A 5 -2.71 2.41 14.01
C LEU A 5 -3.60 3.47 13.37
N HIS A 6 -4.63 3.92 14.07
CA HIS A 6 -5.52 4.97 13.58
C HIS A 6 -4.72 6.23 13.21
N ASP A 7 -5.00 6.79 12.03
CA ASP A 7 -4.33 7.96 11.46
C ASP A 7 -2.82 7.83 11.19
N LYS A 8 -2.20 6.66 11.43
CA LYS A 8 -0.78 6.44 11.13
C LYS A 8 -0.57 6.23 9.63
N GLY A 9 0.54 6.77 9.11
CA GLY A 9 0.97 6.51 7.74
C GLY A 9 1.64 5.14 7.63
N VAL A 10 1.22 4.32 6.67
CA VAL A 10 1.77 2.99 6.41
C VAL A 10 2.09 2.84 4.93
N LEU A 11 3.31 2.43 4.60
CA LEU A 11 3.71 2.05 3.24
C LEU A 11 3.82 0.53 3.12
N VAL A 12 3.11 -0.07 2.17
CA VAL A 12 3.19 -1.50 1.88
C VAL A 12 3.87 -1.72 0.53
N THR A 13 5.11 -2.19 0.54
CA THR A 13 5.85 -2.57 -0.68
C THR A 13 5.31 -3.88 -1.26
N GLY A 14 5.06 -3.91 -2.57
CA GLY A 14 4.41 -5.08 -3.19
C GLY A 14 2.93 -5.21 -2.77
N GLY A 15 2.32 -4.12 -2.27
CA GLY A 15 0.97 -4.10 -1.73
C GLY A 15 -0.12 -4.49 -2.74
N ALA A 16 0.17 -4.40 -4.04
CA ALA A 16 -0.76 -4.77 -5.10
C ALA A 16 -0.85 -6.28 -5.38
N GLY A 17 0.00 -7.13 -4.79
CA GLY A 17 0.06 -8.56 -5.10
C GLY A 17 -0.09 -9.47 -3.87
N GLY A 18 -0.63 -10.68 -4.08
CA GLY A 18 -0.67 -11.76 -3.08
C GLY A 18 -1.06 -11.30 -1.67
N ILE A 19 -0.17 -11.55 -0.70
CA ILE A 19 -0.35 -11.19 0.71
C ILE A 19 -0.40 -9.66 0.90
N GLY A 20 0.28 -8.89 0.06
CA GLY A 20 0.31 -7.42 0.15
C GLY A 20 -1.08 -6.80 0.14
N GLN A 21 -2.01 -7.34 -0.66
CA GLN A 21 -3.37 -6.84 -0.70
C GLN A 21 -4.12 -7.08 0.62
N ALA A 22 -3.89 -8.23 1.25
CA ALA A 22 -4.48 -8.54 2.56
C ALA A 22 -3.90 -7.63 3.66
N VAL A 23 -2.60 -7.35 3.60
CA VAL A 23 -1.92 -6.44 4.52
C VAL A 23 -2.45 -5.01 4.40
N VAL A 24 -2.62 -4.51 3.16
CA VAL A 24 -3.22 -3.19 2.90
C VAL A 24 -4.62 -3.09 3.50
N ARG A 25 -5.48 -4.07 3.24
CA ARG A 25 -6.85 -4.09 3.79
C ARG A 25 -6.85 -4.14 5.31
N ALA A 26 -5.96 -4.92 5.92
CA ALA A 26 -5.83 -5.00 7.36
C ALA A 26 -5.46 -3.63 7.96
N PHE A 27 -4.42 -2.96 7.43
CA PHE A 27 -4.03 -1.63 7.91
C PHE A 27 -5.14 -0.58 7.71
N ALA A 28 -5.79 -0.58 6.55
CA ALA A 28 -6.90 0.33 6.29
C ALA A 28 -8.08 0.08 7.24
N SER A 29 -8.38 -1.19 7.56
CA SER A 29 -9.46 -1.52 8.51
C SER A 29 -9.18 -1.07 9.94
N GLU A 30 -7.92 -0.85 10.30
CA GLU A 30 -7.49 -0.26 11.57
C GLU A 30 -7.47 1.30 11.52
N GLY A 31 -7.87 1.90 10.40
CA GLY A 31 -7.92 3.36 10.21
C GLY A 31 -6.58 4.01 9.88
N ALA A 32 -5.59 3.24 9.43
CA ALA A 32 -4.33 3.78 8.95
C ALA A 32 -4.46 4.43 7.56
N LYS A 33 -3.58 5.39 7.26
CA LYS A 33 -3.44 6.01 5.94
C LYS A 33 -2.44 5.21 5.12
N VAL A 34 -2.93 4.46 4.15
CA VAL A 34 -2.12 3.45 3.46
C VAL A 34 -1.63 3.93 2.09
N ALA A 35 -0.32 3.80 1.86
CA ALA A 35 0.32 3.91 0.57
C ALA A 35 0.69 2.50 0.05
N ILE A 36 0.37 2.23 -1.21
CA ILE A 36 0.48 0.93 -1.86
C ILE A 36 1.57 1.03 -2.92
N HIS A 37 2.72 0.44 -2.65
CA HIS A 37 3.79 0.39 -3.64
C HIS A 37 3.64 -0.81 -4.58
N TYR A 38 3.88 -0.59 -5.88
CA TYR A 38 3.89 -1.59 -6.92
C TYR A 38 5.02 -1.35 -7.92
N ARG A 39 5.47 -2.42 -8.59
CA ARG A 39 6.38 -2.32 -9.75
C ARG A 39 5.65 -2.45 -11.08
N THR A 40 4.93 -3.56 -11.25
CA THR A 40 4.28 -3.91 -12.54
C THR A 40 2.75 -4.00 -12.46
N SER A 41 2.18 -3.96 -11.26
CA SER A 41 0.76 -4.24 -11.01
C SER A 41 -0.06 -2.96 -10.81
N GLU A 42 0.09 -1.99 -11.72
CA GLU A 42 -0.52 -0.66 -11.61
C GLU A 42 -2.04 -0.71 -11.44
N ALA A 43 -2.75 -1.40 -12.33
CA ALA A 43 -4.21 -1.49 -12.29
C ALA A 43 -4.73 -2.09 -10.97
N ALA A 44 -4.04 -3.10 -10.44
CA ALA A 44 -4.38 -3.71 -9.16
C ALA A 44 -4.09 -2.75 -7.99
N ALA A 45 -2.99 -1.99 -8.05
CA ALA A 45 -2.63 -1.02 -7.04
C ALA A 45 -3.63 0.15 -7.00
N LEU A 46 -4.01 0.69 -8.15
CA LEU A 46 -4.98 1.78 -8.27
C LEU A 46 -6.38 1.33 -7.81
N GLY A 47 -6.81 0.13 -8.20
CA GLY A 47 -8.09 -0.42 -7.75
C GLY A 47 -8.14 -0.60 -6.24
N LEU A 48 -7.06 -1.13 -5.66
CA LEU A 48 -6.96 -1.29 -4.20
C LEU A 48 -6.84 0.06 -3.48
N ALA A 49 -6.12 1.04 -4.03
CA ALA A 49 -6.04 2.39 -3.47
C ALA A 49 -7.43 3.04 -3.37
N ALA A 50 -8.23 2.93 -4.44
CA ALA A 50 -9.61 3.42 -4.43
C ALA A 50 -10.52 2.66 -3.44
N GLU A 51 -10.29 1.35 -3.24
CA GLU A 51 -11.03 0.52 -2.27
C GLU A 51 -10.82 1.01 -0.83
N VAL A 52 -9.61 1.43 -0.49
CA VAL A 52 -9.19 1.73 0.90
C VAL A 52 -8.96 3.21 1.20
N ASP A 53 -9.32 4.11 0.28
CA ASP A 53 -8.99 5.55 0.35
C ASP A 53 -7.48 5.82 0.55
N GLY A 54 -6.67 5.04 -0.16
CA GLY A 54 -5.20 5.10 -0.13
C GLY A 54 -4.60 5.72 -1.39
N VAL A 55 -3.28 5.65 -1.50
CA VAL A 55 -2.52 6.10 -2.68
C VAL A 55 -1.68 4.97 -3.27
N ALA A 56 -1.52 4.94 -4.59
CA ALA A 56 -0.66 3.98 -5.28
C ALA A 56 0.64 4.65 -5.74
N LEU A 57 1.78 4.00 -5.46
CA LEU A 57 3.12 4.51 -5.78
C LEU A 57 3.86 3.49 -6.66
N GLY A 58 4.22 3.90 -7.87
CA GLY A 58 4.97 3.08 -8.81
C GLY A 58 6.47 3.31 -8.67
N ALA A 59 7.24 2.27 -8.37
CA ALA A 59 8.70 2.30 -8.40
C ALA A 59 9.27 0.89 -8.63
N ASP A 60 10.42 0.80 -9.28
CA ASP A 60 11.26 -0.38 -9.30
C ASP A 60 12.34 -0.27 -8.23
N LEU A 61 12.07 -0.85 -7.05
CA LEU A 61 13.01 -0.86 -5.91
C LEU A 61 14.33 -1.60 -6.17
N ARG A 62 14.59 -2.09 -7.39
CA ARG A 62 15.91 -2.57 -7.83
C ARG A 62 16.81 -1.44 -8.32
N LEU A 63 16.24 -0.27 -8.60
CA LEU A 63 16.91 0.94 -9.06
C LEU A 63 16.89 1.97 -7.94
N GLU A 64 18.07 2.38 -7.47
CA GLU A 64 18.21 3.33 -6.35
C GLU A 64 17.58 4.69 -6.68
N GLU A 65 17.72 5.15 -7.93
CA GLU A 65 17.16 6.42 -8.43
C GLU A 65 15.63 6.50 -8.39
N GLU A 66 14.93 5.36 -8.32
CA GLU A 66 13.47 5.32 -8.23
C GLU A 66 12.96 5.25 -6.79
N ALA A 67 13.86 5.09 -5.80
CA ALA A 67 13.52 4.96 -4.38
C ALA A 67 13.93 6.17 -3.53
N ASP A 68 14.72 7.10 -4.09
CA ASP A 68 15.22 8.32 -3.44
C ASP A 68 14.24 9.51 -3.47
#